data_AF-A0A936WKY7-F1
#
_entry.id   AF-A0A936WKY7-F1
#
_cell.length_a   1.000
_cell.length_b   1.000
_cell.length_c   1.000
_cell.angle_alpha   90.00
_cell.angle_beta   90.00
_cell.angle_gamma   90.00
#
_symmetry.space_group_name_H-M   'P 1'
#
loop_
_entity.id
_entity.type
_entity.pdbx_description
1 polymer ?
#
loop_
_entity_poly.entity_id
_entity_poly.type
_entity_poly.pdbx_seq_one_letter_code
_entity_poly.pdbx_strand_id
1 'polypeptide(L)'
;MTEVVVAMAIMAVIVTGFIGGFNLLSKLITATRNKSLATRSARNGLAEFQGMPYHRVYASAIPIAVPHVSPTAYHDPAHYPPIVEHYNNVTFTRYTFVDKLLKNGATDLFQPVAANAPDTGLKRVAQTVVWQDPSGDWRNVGLKGLISNPNRQTNSVQFTGNVVSFLGPPWPIPSWKSSKTPPGRPGATGRGLTQFPRYREPTLFAPVSTGFSPRSSPTKPSIF
;
A
#
# COMPACT_ATOMS: atom_id res chain seq x y z
N MET A 1 5.03 54.61 35.72
CA MET A 1 6.19 53.72 35.43
C MET A 1 5.81 52.24 35.53
N THR A 2 5.04 51.83 36.55
CA THR A 2 4.62 50.43 36.77
C THR A 2 3.81 49.83 35.61
N GLU A 3 2.89 50.58 35.00
CA GLU A 3 2.02 50.09 33.92
C GLU A 3 2.80 49.64 32.68
N VAL A 4 3.86 50.38 32.31
CA VAL A 4 4.71 50.03 31.16
C VAL A 4 5.50 48.75 31.43
N VAL A 5 5.98 48.57 32.66
CA VAL A 5 6.69 47.37 33.09
C VAL A 5 5.77 46.14 33.05
N VAL A 6 4.52 46.28 33.50
CA VAL A 6 3.52 45.21 33.43
C VAL A 6 3.16 44.87 31.98
N ALA A 7 2.98 45.87 31.12
CA ALA A 7 2.67 45.66 29.71
C ALA A 7 3.81 44.92 28.97
N MET A 8 5.07 45.29 29.23
CA MET A 8 6.24 44.61 28.66
C MET A 8 6.33 43.15 29.12
N ALA A 9 6.04 42.86 30.39
CA ALA A 9 6.04 41.50 30.91
C ALA A 9 4.99 40.61 30.21
N ILE A 10 3.77 41.13 30.01
CA ILE A 10 2.70 40.39 29.33
C ILE A 10 3.10 40.11 27.86
N MET A 11 3.61 41.11 27.15
CA MET A 11 4.06 40.94 25.76
C MET A 11 5.18 39.89 25.64
N ALA A 12 6.13 39.87 26.57
CA ALA A 12 7.21 38.88 26.57
C ALA A 12 6.69 37.43 26.73
N VAL A 13 5.71 37.22 27.61
CA VAL A 13 5.07 35.90 27.79
C VAL A 13 4.35 35.49 26.51
N ILE A 14 3.62 36.41 25.87
CA ILE A 14 2.90 36.15 24.62
C ILE A 14 3.87 35.74 23.50
N VAL A 15 4.93 36.53 23.25
CA VAL A 15 5.91 36.24 22.19
C VAL A 15 6.61 34.90 22.43
N THR A 16 6.95 34.59 23.68
CA THR A 16 7.56 33.30 24.04
C THR A 16 6.62 32.14 23.73
N GLY A 17 5.33 32.28 24.06
CA GLY A 17 4.30 31.30 23.72
C GLY A 17 4.18 31.06 22.21
N PHE A 18 4.20 32.13 21.41
CA PHE A 18 4.14 32.05 19.95
C PHE A 18 5.35 31.31 19.35
N ILE A 19 6.56 31.60 19.82
CA ILE A 19 7.78 30.91 19.35
C ILE A 19 7.70 29.41 19.65
N GLY A 20 7.24 29.04 20.86
CA GLY A 20 7.01 27.65 21.24
C GLY A 20 6.00 26.95 20.32
N GLY A 21 4.87 27.60 20.05
CA GLY A 21 3.83 27.08 19.15
C GLY A 21 4.33 26.86 17.72
N PHE A 22 5.10 27.81 17.17
CA PHE A 22 5.63 27.71 15.82
C PHE A 22 6.61 26.55 15.64
N ASN A 23 7.44 26.29 16.66
CA ASN A 23 8.37 25.16 16.65
C ASN A 23 7.64 23.81 16.64
N LEU A 24 6.55 23.67 17.40
CA LEU A 24 5.72 22.46 17.38
C LEU A 24 5.04 22.25 16.02
N LEU A 25 4.45 23.32 15.46
CA LEU A 25 3.81 23.25 14.15
C LEU A 25 4.78 22.85 13.05
N SER A 26 5.99 23.42 13.06
CA SER A 26 7.05 23.10 12.10
C SER A 26 7.43 21.61 12.16
N LYS A 27 7.60 21.06 13.37
CA LYS A 27 7.86 19.62 13.58
C LYS A 27 6.74 18.76 13.00
N LEU A 28 5.47 19.10 13.26
CA LEU A 28 4.32 18.35 12.74
C LEU A 28 4.22 18.35 11.21
N ILE A 29 4.51 19.48 10.57
CA ILE A 29 4.51 19.60 9.10
C ILE A 29 5.60 18.69 8.51
N THR A 30 6.81 18.72 9.06
CA THR A 30 7.91 17.88 8.58
C THR A 30 7.63 16.39 8.77
N ALA A 31 7.07 15.99 9.92
CA ALA A 31 6.69 14.60 10.20
C ALA A 31 5.65 14.09 9.19
N THR A 32 4.62 14.89 8.92
CA THR A 32 3.56 14.53 7.94
C THR A 32 4.13 14.41 6.53
N ARG A 33 5.01 15.33 6.12
CA ARG A 33 5.69 15.28 4.83
C ARG A 33 6.55 14.03 4.69
N ASN A 34 7.38 13.73 5.69
CA ASN A 34 8.26 12.56 5.69
C ASN A 34 7.47 11.25 5.57
N LYS A 35 6.37 11.13 6.32
CA LYS A 35 5.47 9.96 6.22
C LYS A 35 4.85 9.81 4.83
N SER A 36 4.46 10.92 4.20
CA SER A 36 3.92 10.90 2.83
C SER A 36 4.98 10.44 1.82
N LEU A 37 6.22 10.96 1.93
CA LEU A 37 7.35 10.55 1.10
C LEU A 37 7.69 9.06 1.29
N ALA A 38 7.80 8.60 2.53
CA ALA A 38 8.06 7.20 2.85
C ALA A 38 6.98 6.26 2.28
N THR A 39 5.70 6.66 2.40
CA THR A 39 4.58 5.88 1.87
C THR A 39 4.62 5.82 0.35
N ARG A 40 4.94 6.93 -0.32
CA ARG A 40 5.11 6.96 -1.78
C ARG A 40 6.27 6.07 -2.23
N SER A 41 7.41 6.15 -1.55
CA SER A 41 8.57 5.30 -1.80
C SER A 41 8.23 3.82 -1.67
N ALA A 42 7.52 3.43 -0.60
CA ALA A 42 7.05 2.06 -0.40
C ALA A 42 6.07 1.60 -1.50
N ARG A 43 5.14 2.46 -1.93
CA ARG A 43 4.18 2.15 -3.02
C ARG A 43 4.89 1.99 -4.36
N ASN A 44 5.84 2.87 -4.67
CA ASN A 44 6.61 2.80 -5.91
C ASN A 44 7.40 1.49 -5.97
N GLY A 45 8.10 1.12 -4.89
CA GLY A 45 8.79 -0.16 -4.80
C GLY A 45 7.81 -1.34 -4.98
N LEU A 46 6.65 -1.31 -4.33
CA LEU A 46 5.67 -2.37 -4.49
C LEU A 46 5.11 -2.47 -5.92
N ALA A 47 4.86 -1.33 -6.57
CA ALA A 47 4.38 -1.28 -7.95
C ALA A 47 5.43 -1.80 -8.94
N GLU A 48 6.71 -1.54 -8.68
CA GLU A 48 7.82 -2.11 -9.45
C GLU A 48 7.76 -3.64 -9.43
N PHE A 49 7.63 -4.23 -8.24
CA PHE A 49 7.49 -5.68 -8.08
C PHE A 49 6.21 -6.25 -8.73
N GLN A 50 5.10 -5.50 -8.69
CA GLN A 50 3.86 -5.92 -9.35
C GLN A 50 3.96 -5.88 -10.89
N GLY A 51 4.82 -5.03 -11.44
CA GLY A 51 5.12 -4.99 -12.88
C GLY A 51 6.07 -6.10 -13.34
N MET A 52 6.79 -6.75 -12.41
CA MET A 52 7.71 -7.84 -12.75
C MET A 52 6.96 -9.17 -12.94
N PRO A 53 7.37 -10.00 -13.92
CA PRO A 53 6.79 -11.32 -14.06
C PRO A 53 7.15 -12.22 -12.86
N TYR A 54 6.22 -13.08 -12.44
CA TYR A 54 6.31 -13.91 -11.23
C TYR A 54 7.63 -14.69 -11.05
N HIS A 55 8.22 -15.16 -12.16
CA HIS A 55 9.44 -15.96 -12.14
C HIS A 55 10.71 -15.14 -11.88
N ARG A 56 10.68 -13.81 -12.07
CA ARG A 56 11.81 -12.91 -11.77
C ARG A 56 11.87 -12.47 -10.31
N VAL A 57 10.79 -12.65 -9.57
CA VAL A 57 10.72 -12.31 -8.14
C VAL A 57 11.11 -13.55 -7.33
N TYR A 58 12.34 -13.60 -6.82
CA TYR A 58 12.84 -14.66 -5.95
C TYR A 58 12.27 -14.57 -4.54
N ALA A 59 12.01 -15.72 -3.92
CA ALA A 59 11.64 -15.79 -2.51
C ALA A 59 12.88 -15.75 -1.63
N SER A 60 12.76 -15.07 -0.50
CA SER A 60 13.85 -14.81 0.43
C SER A 60 14.17 -16.05 1.26
N ALA A 61 15.41 -16.53 1.15
CA ALA A 61 15.87 -17.73 1.88
C ALA A 61 16.46 -17.42 3.26
N ILE A 62 17.16 -16.29 3.40
CA ILE A 62 17.89 -15.91 4.62
C ILE A 62 17.41 -14.51 5.06
N PRO A 63 16.29 -14.42 5.81
CA PRO A 63 15.80 -13.14 6.30
C PRO A 63 16.72 -12.54 7.36
N ILE A 64 17.02 -11.25 7.25
CA ILE A 64 17.70 -10.45 8.29
C ILE A 64 16.73 -9.42 8.85
N ALA A 65 16.74 -9.21 10.17
CA ALA A 65 15.90 -8.23 10.83
C ALA A 65 16.21 -6.80 10.33
N VAL A 66 15.16 -6.02 10.08
CA VAL A 66 15.27 -4.61 9.74
C VAL A 66 15.57 -3.83 11.03
N PRO A 67 16.61 -2.98 11.05
CA PRO A 67 16.98 -2.25 12.25
C PRO A 67 15.90 -1.21 12.62
N HIS A 68 15.78 -0.92 13.91
CA HIS A 68 14.90 0.13 14.46
C HIS A 68 13.40 -0.01 14.15
N VAL A 69 12.94 -1.22 13.84
CA VAL A 69 11.53 -1.52 13.52
C VAL A 69 10.91 -2.41 14.59
N SER A 70 9.74 -2.00 15.10
CA SER A 70 8.93 -2.78 16.04
C SER A 70 7.45 -2.75 15.61
N PRO A 71 6.76 -3.90 15.45
CA PRO A 71 7.27 -5.27 15.57
C PRO A 71 8.32 -5.61 14.49
N THR A 72 9.24 -6.53 14.80
CA THR A 72 10.38 -6.86 13.93
C THR A 72 9.93 -7.20 12.51
N ALA A 73 10.44 -6.44 11.54
CA ALA A 73 10.32 -6.76 10.12
C ALA A 73 11.61 -7.44 9.63
N TYR A 74 11.51 -8.18 8.53
CA TYR A 74 12.65 -8.85 7.91
C TYR A 74 12.88 -8.32 6.50
N HIS A 75 14.07 -8.54 5.97
CA HIS A 75 14.46 -8.25 4.60
C HIS A 75 15.47 -9.28 4.09
N ASP A 76 15.68 -9.33 2.78
CA ASP A 76 16.64 -10.23 2.15
C ASP A 76 17.75 -9.45 1.45
N PRO A 77 18.93 -9.33 2.08
CA PRO A 77 20.03 -8.57 1.50
C PRO A 77 20.68 -9.26 0.30
N ALA A 78 20.47 -10.57 0.09
CA ALA A 78 21.14 -11.32 -0.96
C ALA A 78 20.52 -11.03 -2.34
N HIS A 79 19.19 -11.02 -2.42
CA HIS A 79 18.47 -10.74 -3.68
C HIS A 79 17.95 -9.31 -3.77
N TYR A 80 17.64 -8.69 -2.62
CA TYR A 80 17.01 -7.37 -2.57
C TYR A 80 17.74 -6.46 -1.57
N PRO A 81 18.94 -5.99 -1.94
CA PRO A 81 19.73 -5.13 -1.06
C PRO A 81 18.95 -3.86 -0.68
N PRO A 82 19.18 -3.30 0.52
CA PRO A 82 18.53 -2.07 0.93
C PRO A 82 18.78 -0.92 -0.04
N ILE A 83 17.74 -0.17 -0.38
CA ILE A 83 17.82 0.99 -1.27
C ILE A 83 17.74 2.25 -0.43
N VAL A 84 18.75 3.11 -0.53
CA VAL A 84 18.82 4.39 0.19
C VAL A 84 18.36 5.51 -0.73
N GLU A 85 17.40 6.31 -0.26
CA GLU A 85 16.85 7.45 -0.97
C GLU A 85 16.99 8.72 -0.11
N HIS A 86 17.46 9.81 -0.69
CA HIS A 86 17.63 11.08 0.01
C HIS A 86 16.59 12.10 -0.47
N TYR A 87 15.82 12.66 0.46
CA TYR A 87 14.86 13.73 0.16
C TYR A 87 14.94 14.84 1.22
N ASN A 88 15.29 16.05 0.80
CA ASN A 88 15.32 17.25 1.65
C ASN A 88 15.99 17.03 3.01
N ASN A 89 17.22 16.50 3.00
CA ASN A 89 18.01 16.21 4.20
C ASN A 89 17.47 15.07 5.10
N VAL A 90 16.51 14.28 4.62
CA VAL A 90 16.05 13.06 5.28
C VAL A 90 16.47 11.87 4.43
N THR A 91 17.07 10.88 5.07
CA THR A 91 17.47 9.62 4.45
C THR A 91 16.43 8.56 4.75
N PHE A 92 15.86 7.98 3.69
CA PHE A 92 14.93 6.87 3.75
C PHE A 92 15.65 5.62 3.28
N THR A 93 15.55 4.53 4.04
CA THR A 93 16.07 3.23 3.61
C THR A 93 14.90 2.29 3.39
N ARG A 94 14.76 1.81 2.15
CA ARG A 94 13.73 0.85 1.75
C ARG A 94 14.32 -0.56 1.79
N TYR A 95 13.62 -1.43 2.50
CA TYR A 95 13.93 -2.85 2.65
C TYR A 95 12.83 -3.67 2.00
N THR A 96 13.22 -4.72 1.28
CA THR A 96 12.31 -5.63 0.60
C THR A 96 12.42 -7.03 1.19
N PHE A 97 11.27 -7.67 1.33
CA PHE A 97 11.19 -9.07 1.73
C PHE A 97 10.15 -9.80 0.91
N VAL A 98 10.48 -11.01 0.43
CA VAL A 98 9.58 -11.79 -0.40
C VAL A 98 9.38 -13.18 0.20
N ASP A 99 8.14 -13.49 0.55
CA ASP A 99 7.74 -14.81 1.06
C ASP A 99 6.97 -15.60 0.01
N LYS A 100 7.12 -16.92 -0.01
CA LYS A 100 6.13 -17.80 -0.63
C LYS A 100 4.93 -17.93 0.30
N LEU A 101 3.73 -17.88 -0.25
CA LEU A 101 2.50 -18.07 0.51
C LEU A 101 1.73 -19.29 -0.02
N LEU A 102 1.14 -20.04 0.89
CA LEU A 102 0.16 -21.07 0.58
C LEU A 102 -1.16 -20.72 1.25
N LYS A 103 -2.26 -20.88 0.51
CA LYS A 103 -3.60 -20.76 1.10
C LYS A 103 -3.89 -22.03 1.89
N ASN A 104 -4.16 -21.89 3.19
CA ASN A 104 -4.53 -23.02 4.01
C ASN A 104 -6.02 -23.36 3.77
N GLY A 105 -6.30 -24.57 3.27
CA GLY A 105 -7.66 -24.99 2.92
C GLY A 105 -8.63 -25.10 4.10
N ALA A 106 -8.14 -25.22 5.34
CA ALA A 106 -8.98 -25.32 6.53
C ALA A 106 -9.35 -23.96 7.13
N THR A 107 -8.44 -22.97 7.06
CA THR A 107 -8.62 -21.64 7.68
C THR A 107 -8.89 -20.52 6.68
N ASP A 108 -8.74 -20.78 5.39
CA ASP A 108 -8.79 -19.80 4.30
C ASP A 108 -7.69 -18.70 4.37
N LEU A 109 -6.79 -18.78 5.35
CA LEU A 109 -5.71 -17.80 5.55
C LEU A 109 -4.46 -18.15 4.74
N PHE A 110 -3.69 -17.12 4.37
CA PHE A 110 -2.38 -17.29 3.76
C PHE A 110 -1.31 -17.54 4.82
N GLN A 111 -0.56 -18.62 4.66
CA GLN A 111 0.54 -18.97 5.54
C GLN A 111 1.87 -18.90 4.78
N PRO A 112 2.93 -18.32 5.38
CA PRO A 112 4.25 -18.32 4.79
C PRO A 112 4.78 -19.76 4.70
N VAL A 113 5.43 -20.05 3.58
CA VAL A 113 6.07 -21.34 3.33
C VAL A 113 7.56 -21.11 3.12
N ALA A 114 8.39 -22.06 3.57
CA ALA A 114 9.83 -22.00 3.41
C ALA A 114 10.25 -21.78 1.94
N ALA A 115 11.34 -21.02 1.74
CA ALA A 115 11.80 -20.65 0.41
C ALA A 115 12.23 -21.84 -0.46
N ASN A 116 12.65 -22.95 0.16
CA ASN A 116 13.01 -24.21 -0.51
C ASN A 116 11.82 -25.12 -0.83
N ALA A 117 10.62 -24.82 -0.31
CA ALA A 117 9.44 -25.61 -0.61
C ALA A 117 9.05 -25.50 -2.09
N PRO A 118 8.32 -26.49 -2.64
CA PRO A 118 7.75 -26.41 -3.98
C PRO A 118 7.03 -25.08 -4.20
N ASP A 119 7.11 -24.55 -5.42
CA ASP A 119 6.43 -23.31 -5.74
C ASP A 119 4.94 -23.43 -5.38
N THR A 120 4.37 -22.39 -4.77
CA THR A 120 2.95 -22.35 -4.39
C THR A 120 2.14 -21.56 -5.42
N GLY A 121 2.80 -20.86 -6.34
CA GLY A 121 2.17 -19.96 -7.32
C GLY A 121 1.71 -18.62 -6.73
N LEU A 122 2.04 -18.34 -5.47
CA LEU A 122 1.73 -17.08 -4.79
C LEU A 122 2.93 -16.62 -3.96
N LYS A 123 3.35 -15.38 -4.18
CA LYS A 123 4.38 -14.71 -3.40
C LYS A 123 3.83 -13.44 -2.78
N ARG A 124 4.29 -13.11 -1.57
CA ARG A 124 4.02 -11.85 -0.90
C ARG A 124 5.28 -11.01 -0.92
N VAL A 125 5.17 -9.79 -1.41
CA VAL A 125 6.22 -8.79 -1.31
C VAL A 125 5.87 -7.84 -0.19
N ALA A 126 6.76 -7.71 0.80
CA ALA A 126 6.68 -6.75 1.87
C ALA A 126 7.77 -5.69 1.67
N GLN A 127 7.35 -4.43 1.56
CA GLN A 127 8.20 -3.26 1.47
C GLN A 127 8.16 -2.54 2.81
N THR A 128 9.31 -2.34 3.44
CA THR A 128 9.44 -1.57 4.69
C THR A 128 10.38 -0.41 4.46
N VAL A 129 9.90 0.82 4.64
CA VAL A 129 10.73 2.02 4.56
C VAL A 129 10.97 2.53 5.97
N VAL A 130 12.22 2.77 6.32
CA VAL A 130 12.66 3.28 7.63
C VAL A 130 13.33 4.64 7.45
N TRP A 131 13.03 5.58 8.33
CA TRP A 131 13.67 6.90 8.37
C TRP A 131 13.78 7.40 9.81
N GLN A 132 14.63 8.39 10.03
CA GLN A 132 14.74 9.10 11.30
C GLN A 132 14.02 10.45 11.19
N ASP A 133 13.12 10.74 12.12
CA ASP A 133 12.48 12.05 12.24
C ASP A 133 13.49 13.10 12.75
N PRO A 134 13.22 14.41 12.56
CA PRO A 134 14.10 15.47 13.09
C PRO A 134 14.26 15.46 14.61
N SER A 135 13.39 14.77 15.35
CA SER A 135 13.52 14.54 16.80
C SER A 135 14.55 13.48 17.18
N GLY A 136 15.07 12.72 16.19
CA GLY A 136 15.94 11.57 16.41
C GLY A 136 15.18 10.24 16.52
N ASP A 137 13.84 10.26 16.53
CA ASP A 137 13.02 9.05 16.62
C ASP A 137 13.01 8.29 15.29
N TRP A 138 13.18 6.97 15.36
CA TRP A 138 13.03 6.11 14.20
C TRP A 138 11.56 5.85 13.89
N ARG A 139 11.22 5.93 12.62
CA ARG A 139 9.89 5.67 12.08
C ARG A 139 9.97 4.70 10.92
N ASN A 140 8.87 3.99 10.70
CA ASN A 140 8.76 3.08 9.58
C ASN A 140 7.36 3.07 8.99
N VAL A 141 7.28 2.65 7.72
CA VAL A 141 6.03 2.34 7.03
C VAL A 141 6.21 1.02 6.29
N GLY A 142 5.28 0.10 6.49
CA GLY A 142 5.26 -1.20 5.84
C GLY A 142 4.07 -1.32 4.91
N LEU A 143 4.30 -1.78 3.68
CA LEU A 143 3.27 -2.17 2.73
C LEU A 143 3.49 -3.61 2.29
N LYS A 144 2.39 -4.34 2.07
CA LYS A 144 2.42 -5.72 1.60
C LYS A 144 1.57 -5.83 0.36
N GLY A 145 2.05 -6.55 -0.64
CA GLY A 145 1.30 -6.91 -1.84
C GLY A 145 1.48 -8.38 -2.18
N LEU A 146 0.59 -8.90 -3.00
CA LEU A 146 0.62 -10.26 -3.50
C LEU A 146 0.96 -10.27 -5.00
N ILE A 147 1.74 -11.26 -5.41
CA ILE A 147 2.04 -11.55 -6.80
C ILE A 147 1.65 -13.00 -7.05
N SER A 148 0.72 -13.22 -7.97
CA SER A 148 0.28 -14.54 -8.38
C SER A 148 0.93 -14.96 -9.69
N ASN A 149 1.11 -16.26 -9.87
CA ASN A 149 1.50 -16.82 -11.16
C ASN A 149 0.24 -16.98 -12.03
N PRO A 150 0.09 -16.24 -13.15
CA PRO A 150 -1.10 -16.34 -14.00
C PRO A 150 -1.25 -17.71 -14.67
N ASN A 151 -0.14 -18.45 -14.84
CA ASN A 151 -0.15 -19.78 -15.44
C ASN A 151 -0.57 -20.87 -14.45
N ARG A 152 -0.64 -20.57 -13.14
CA ARG A 152 -1.27 -21.47 -12.17
C ARG A 152 -2.77 -21.24 -12.17
N GLN A 153 -3.47 -22.05 -12.96
CA GLN A 153 -4.91 -22.22 -12.77
C GLN A 153 -5.09 -23.22 -11.62
N THR A 154 -5.49 -22.73 -10.45
CA THR A 154 -5.64 -23.57 -9.24
C THR A 154 -6.75 -24.61 -9.38
N ASN A 155 -7.69 -24.41 -10.31
CA ASN A 155 -8.66 -25.39 -10.82
C ASN A 155 -9.40 -24.77 -12.01
N SER A 156 -8.97 -25.05 -13.24
CA SER A 156 -9.74 -24.68 -14.43
C SER A 156 -10.69 -25.81 -14.80
N VAL A 157 -11.99 -25.57 -14.63
CA VAL A 157 -13.01 -26.44 -15.21
C VAL A 157 -13.41 -25.84 -16.54
N GLN A 158 -12.90 -26.41 -17.63
CA GLN A 158 -13.34 -26.07 -18.98
C GLN A 158 -14.46 -27.03 -19.37
N PHE A 159 -15.71 -26.55 -19.35
CA PHE A 159 -16.82 -27.30 -19.92
C PHE A 159 -16.73 -27.21 -21.46
N THR A 160 -16.40 -28.31 -22.11
CA THR A 160 -16.48 -28.45 -23.56
C THR A 160 -17.68 -29.35 -23.88
N GLY A 161 -18.53 -28.90 -24.78
CA GLY A 161 -19.72 -29.65 -25.19
C GLY A 161 -20.26 -29.07 -26.48
N ASN A 162 -20.73 -29.96 -27.36
CA ASN A 162 -21.47 -29.53 -28.54
C ASN A 162 -22.88 -29.15 -28.08
N VAL A 163 -23.33 -27.94 -28.44
CA VAL A 163 -24.73 -27.56 -28.30
C VAL A 163 -25.52 -28.36 -29.31
N VAL A 164 -26.07 -29.50 -28.88
CA VAL A 164 -27.09 -30.20 -29.66
C VAL A 164 -28.43 -29.55 -29.35
N SER A 165 -29.01 -28.86 -30.34
CA SER A 165 -30.41 -28.47 -30.24
C SER A 165 -31.25 -29.75 -30.23
N PHE A 166 -31.91 -30.04 -29.12
CA PHE A 166 -32.87 -31.13 -29.05
C PHE A 166 -34.06 -30.77 -29.94
N LEU A 167 -34.23 -31.50 -31.06
CA LEU A 167 -35.44 -31.48 -31.89
C LEU A 167 -36.57 -32.26 -31.16
N GLY A 168 -36.90 -31.85 -29.94
CA GLY A 168 -38.05 -32.34 -29.20
C GLY A 168 -39.21 -31.34 -29.25
N PRO A 169 -40.46 -31.81 -29.02
CA PRO A 169 -41.63 -30.95 -29.07
C PRO A 169 -41.51 -29.77 -28.10
N PRO A 170 -42.11 -28.61 -28.43
CA PRO A 170 -41.83 -27.34 -27.78
C PRO A 170 -42.37 -27.33 -26.34
N TRP A 171 -41.50 -27.58 -25.37
CA TRP A 171 -41.75 -27.15 -24.00
C TRP A 171 -41.36 -25.67 -23.88
N PRO A 172 -42.10 -24.86 -23.11
CA PRO A 172 -41.81 -23.44 -22.94
C PRO A 172 -40.47 -23.27 -22.20
N ILE A 173 -39.45 -22.81 -22.92
CA ILE A 173 -38.14 -22.48 -22.35
C ILE A 173 -38.29 -21.14 -21.61
N PRO A 174 -37.88 -21.03 -20.33
CA PRO A 174 -37.80 -19.73 -19.66
C PRO A 174 -36.79 -18.85 -20.41
N SER A 175 -37.27 -17.73 -20.96
CA SER A 175 -36.45 -16.79 -21.73
C SER A 175 -35.36 -16.18 -20.84
N TRP A 176 -34.16 -16.72 -20.89
CA TRP A 176 -32.98 -16.01 -20.41
C TRP A 176 -32.65 -14.91 -21.42
N LYS A 177 -33.00 -13.66 -21.08
CA LYS A 177 -32.58 -12.50 -21.87
C LYS A 177 -31.07 -12.32 -21.70
N SER A 178 -30.29 -12.82 -22.64
CA SER A 178 -28.90 -12.39 -22.77
C SER A 178 -28.89 -10.94 -23.26
N SER A 179 -28.70 -10.00 -22.33
CA SER A 179 -28.35 -8.62 -22.67
C SER A 179 -26.92 -8.60 -23.23
N LYS A 180 -26.78 -8.89 -24.52
CA LYS A 180 -25.59 -8.55 -25.30
C LYS A 180 -26.02 -7.81 -26.56
N THR A 181 -26.09 -6.49 -26.43
CA THR A 181 -25.85 -5.59 -27.54
C THR A 181 -24.83 -4.56 -27.07
N PRO A 182 -23.56 -4.63 -27.47
CA PRO A 182 -22.77 -3.41 -27.57
C PRO A 182 -23.41 -2.60 -28.71
N PRO A 183 -23.73 -1.31 -28.54
CA PRO A 183 -24.21 -0.51 -29.65
C PRO A 183 -23.11 -0.43 -30.72
N GLY A 184 -23.37 -1.07 -31.85
CA GLY A 184 -22.59 -0.92 -33.07
C GLY A 184 -22.70 0.53 -33.55
N ARG A 185 -21.55 1.20 -33.68
CA ARG A 185 -21.44 2.53 -34.26
C ARG A 185 -21.38 2.38 -35.79
N PRO A 186 -22.35 2.91 -36.56
CA PRO A 186 -22.29 2.87 -38.01
C PRO A 186 -21.38 3.99 -38.54
N GLY A 187 -20.53 3.64 -39.50
CA GLY A 187 -19.96 4.49 -40.54
C GLY A 187 -19.46 5.89 -40.18
N ALA A 188 -18.14 6.07 -40.12
CA ALA A 188 -17.52 7.37 -40.36
C ALA A 188 -16.23 7.19 -41.18
N THR A 189 -16.41 7.16 -42.49
CA THR A 189 -15.38 7.58 -43.46
C THR A 189 -15.11 9.06 -43.21
N GLY A 190 -13.93 9.38 -42.65
CA GLY A 190 -13.53 10.76 -42.42
C GLY A 190 -12.08 10.85 -41.97
N ARG A 191 -11.19 11.22 -42.91
CA ARG A 191 -9.85 11.72 -42.61
C ARG A 191 -9.96 12.87 -41.62
N GLY A 192 -9.28 12.76 -40.48
CA GLY A 192 -9.15 13.82 -39.50
C GLY A 192 -8.17 13.42 -38.41
N LEU A 193 -6.94 13.94 -38.52
CA LEU A 193 -5.93 13.91 -37.45
C LEU A 193 -6.60 14.37 -36.15
N THR A 194 -6.72 13.47 -35.18
CA THR A 194 -7.24 13.80 -33.85
C THR A 194 -6.21 13.42 -32.80
N GLN A 195 -5.74 14.47 -32.12
CA GLN A 195 -4.89 14.41 -30.94
C GLN A 195 -5.43 13.37 -29.96
N PHE A 196 -4.51 12.54 -29.45
CA PHE A 196 -4.77 11.69 -28.30
C PHE A 196 -5.23 12.57 -27.12
N PRO A 197 -6.35 12.25 -26.47
CA PRO A 197 -6.73 12.93 -25.25
C PRO A 197 -5.69 12.63 -24.17
N ARG A 198 -5.04 13.67 -23.66
CA ARG A 198 -4.21 13.55 -22.45
C ARG A 198 -5.09 13.01 -21.33
N TYR A 199 -4.66 11.91 -20.73
CA TYR A 199 -5.19 11.41 -19.47
C TYR A 199 -5.12 12.56 -18.44
N ARG A 200 -6.27 13.16 -18.10
CA ARG A 200 -6.39 13.99 -16.90
C ARG A 200 -6.52 13.04 -15.72
N GLU A 201 -5.55 13.09 -14.82
CA GLU A 201 -5.64 12.40 -13.54
C GLU A 201 -6.93 12.82 -12.81
N PRO A 202 -7.69 11.87 -12.23
CA PRO A 202 -8.80 12.22 -11.37
C PRO A 202 -8.25 12.83 -10.08
N THR A 203 -8.45 14.14 -9.90
CA THR A 203 -8.27 14.81 -8.61
C THR A 203 -9.37 14.37 -7.65
N LEU A 204 -9.19 13.19 -7.05
CA LEU A 204 -9.96 12.73 -5.90
C LEU A 204 -9.31 13.26 -4.62
N PHE A 205 -9.56 14.54 -4.31
CA PHE A 205 -9.44 15.04 -2.95
C PHE A 205 -10.83 15.02 -2.31
N ALA A 206 -11.19 13.88 -1.72
CA ALA A 206 -12.19 13.87 -0.67
C ALA A 206 -11.48 14.26 0.64
N PRO A 207 -11.98 15.25 1.42
CA PRO A 207 -11.46 15.50 2.75
C PRO A 207 -11.70 14.27 3.63
N VAL A 208 -10.62 13.63 4.08
CA VAL A 208 -10.68 12.59 5.10
C VAL A 208 -11.14 13.25 6.40
N SER A 209 -12.37 12.94 6.79
CA SER A 209 -12.88 13.15 8.15
C SER A 209 -11.95 12.45 9.14
N THR A 210 -11.17 13.22 9.89
CA THR A 210 -10.35 12.72 10.99
C THR A 210 -11.26 12.46 12.19
N GLY A 211 -11.88 11.27 12.22
CA GLY A 211 -12.51 10.73 13.42
C GLY A 211 -11.45 10.44 14.48
N PHE A 212 -11.23 11.40 15.37
CA PHE A 212 -10.43 11.22 16.57
C PHE A 212 -11.25 10.44 17.60
N SER A 213 -11.02 9.13 17.72
CA SER A 213 -11.55 8.33 18.83
C SER A 213 -10.59 8.45 20.03
N PRO A 214 -11.04 8.94 21.19
CA PRO A 214 -10.20 9.00 22.38
C PRO A 214 -9.83 7.58 22.84
N ARG A 215 -8.54 7.38 23.11
CA ARG A 215 -7.95 6.17 23.66
C ARG A 215 -8.43 5.98 25.10
N SER A 216 -9.12 4.87 25.38
CA SER A 216 -9.47 4.48 26.75
C SER A 216 -8.21 4.18 27.57
N SER A 217 -8.20 4.69 28.79
CA SER A 217 -7.11 4.56 29.77
C SER A 217 -6.92 3.11 30.23
N PRO A 218 -5.69 2.65 30.48
CA PRO A 218 -5.45 1.33 31.05
C PRO A 218 -5.83 1.26 32.53
N THR A 219 -6.70 0.32 32.87
CA THR A 219 -7.06 -0.07 34.24
C THR A 219 -5.84 -0.66 34.94
N LYS A 220 -5.47 -0.13 36.11
CA LYS A 220 -4.40 -0.66 36.96
C LYS A 220 -4.77 -2.07 37.47
N PRO A 221 -3.85 -3.06 37.48
CA PRO A 221 -4.06 -4.30 38.22
C PRO A 221 -3.94 -4.05 39.73
N SER A 222 -4.91 -4.55 40.49
CA SER A 222 -4.88 -4.61 41.96
C SER A 222 -3.87 -5.67 42.40
N ILE A 223 -2.91 -5.26 43.22
CA ILE A 223 -1.96 -6.15 43.90
C ILE A 223 -2.66 -6.65 45.18
N PHE A 224 -2.76 -7.97 45.33
CA PHE A 224 -2.78 -8.64 46.62
C PHE A 224 -1.33 -8.98 47.01
#